data_AF-A0A329SD48-F1
#
_entry.id   AF-A0A329SD48-F1
#
_cell.length_a   1.000
_cell.length_b   1.000
_cell.length_c   1.000
_cell.angle_alpha   90.00
_cell.angle_beta   90.00
_cell.angle_gamma   90.00
#
_symmetry.space_group_name_H-M   'P 1'
#
loop_
_entity.id
_entity.type
_entity.pdbx_description
1 polymer ?
#
loop_
_entity_poly.entity_id
_entity_poly.type
_entity_poly.pdbx_seq_one_letter_code
_entity_poly.pdbx_strand_id
1 'polypeptide(L)'
;MPAPEPGPEYTGRKFMEYLNRSGIKHEKTAPYSPQQNGLAERMNQSLVEMTRCMLYHESIKKKWWGEAVNTVAWIINRIPNSVTVKTHYEIVYRTKPQLKNMKVFGALGYAHIPDEKRLKRARESPPSTLRISTPIHALT
;
A
#
# COMPACT_ATOMS: atom_id res chain seq x y z
N MET A 1 -6.19 -5.78 -38.48
CA MET A 1 -6.76 -5.88 -37.12
C MET A 1 -6.58 -4.53 -36.44
N PRO A 2 -7.60 -3.94 -35.80
CA PRO A 2 -7.43 -2.71 -35.03
C PRO A 2 -6.68 -3.00 -33.73
N ALA A 3 -5.84 -2.05 -33.30
CA ALA A 3 -4.97 -2.15 -32.13
C ALA A 3 -5.79 -2.20 -30.82
N PRO A 4 -5.26 -2.80 -29.73
CA PRO A 4 -5.86 -2.66 -28.41
C PRO A 4 -5.77 -1.18 -27.98
N GLU A 5 -6.92 -0.51 -27.98
CA GLU A 5 -7.08 0.84 -27.45
C GLU A 5 -6.74 0.87 -25.95
N PRO A 6 -6.15 1.96 -25.42
CA PRO A 6 -6.04 2.16 -23.98
C PRO A 6 -7.42 2.09 -23.33
N GLY A 7 -7.52 1.42 -22.18
CA GLY A 7 -8.81 1.21 -21.50
C GLY A 7 -9.58 2.54 -21.30
N PRO A 8 -10.91 2.55 -21.48
CA PRO A 8 -11.73 3.77 -21.45
C PRO A 8 -11.73 4.48 -20.08
N GLU A 9 -11.27 3.80 -19.04
CA GLU A 9 -11.18 4.29 -17.66
C GLU A 9 -10.26 5.50 -17.51
N TYR A 10 -9.19 5.57 -18.31
CA TYR A 10 -8.18 6.64 -18.26
C TYR A 10 -8.35 7.70 -19.35
N THR A 11 -9.44 7.63 -20.13
CA THR A 11 -9.70 8.56 -21.24
C THR A 11 -10.98 9.39 -21.03
N GLY A 12 -11.67 9.20 -19.90
CA GLY A 12 -12.88 9.93 -19.55
C GLY A 12 -12.64 11.43 -19.38
N ARG A 13 -13.61 12.25 -19.82
CA ARG A 13 -13.55 13.73 -19.73
C ARG A 13 -13.23 14.24 -18.33
N LYS A 14 -13.89 13.70 -17.30
CA LYS A 14 -13.65 14.06 -15.89
C LYS A 14 -12.21 13.81 -15.44
N PHE A 15 -11.59 12.74 -15.94
CA PHE A 15 -10.21 12.40 -15.61
C PHE A 15 -9.23 13.36 -16.30
N MET A 16 -9.46 13.67 -17.57
CA MET A 16 -8.66 14.66 -18.31
C MET A 16 -8.75 16.06 -17.70
N GLU A 17 -9.94 16.48 -17.28
CA GLU A 17 -10.13 17.76 -16.55
C GLU A 17 -9.34 17.79 -15.24
N TYR A 18 -9.36 16.70 -14.48
CA TYR A 18 -8.57 16.58 -13.25
C TYR A 18 -7.06 16.68 -13.53
N LEU A 19 -6.56 15.98 -14.56
CA LEU A 19 -5.15 16.00 -14.93
C LEU A 19 -4.71 17.40 -15.37
N ASN A 20 -5.50 18.07 -16.22
CA ASN A 20 -5.24 19.44 -16.65
C ASN A 20 -5.21 20.41 -15.47
N ARG A 21 -6.17 20.32 -14.54
CA ARG A 21 -6.21 21.15 -13.33
C ARG A 21 -5.01 20.91 -12.42
N SER A 22 -4.51 19.68 -12.38
CA SER A 22 -3.35 19.29 -11.57
C SER A 22 -2.02 19.58 -12.26
N GLY A 23 -2.03 20.12 -13.49
CA GLY A 23 -0.82 20.36 -14.29
C GLY A 23 -0.13 19.08 -14.77
N ILE A 24 -0.84 17.95 -14.79
CA ILE A 24 -0.29 16.64 -15.16
C ILE A 24 -0.50 16.40 -16.65
N LYS A 25 0.59 16.22 -17.39
CA LYS A 25 0.54 15.82 -18.81
C LYS A 25 0.19 14.33 -18.91
N HIS A 26 -0.94 14.02 -19.53
CA HIS A 26 -1.36 12.65 -19.78
C HIS A 26 -0.71 12.10 -21.05
N GLU A 27 0.27 11.20 -20.90
CA GLU A 27 0.86 10.48 -22.02
C GLU A 27 0.25 9.07 -22.10
N LYS A 28 -0.33 8.74 -23.27
CA LYS A 28 -0.91 7.43 -23.52
C LYS A 28 0.14 6.50 -24.09
N THR A 29 0.10 5.24 -23.68
CA THR A 29 0.93 4.18 -24.27
C THR A 29 0.72 4.13 -25.78
N ALA A 30 1.80 4.11 -26.55
CA ALA A 30 1.70 4.04 -28.00
C ALA A 30 1.05 2.70 -28.41
N PRO A 31 0.17 2.68 -29.41
CA PRO A 31 -0.33 1.43 -29.99
C PRO A 31 0.85 0.53 -30.36
N TYR A 32 0.75 -0.77 -30.08
CA TYR A 32 1.79 -1.77 -30.34
C TYR A 32 3.08 -1.66 -29.51
N SER A 33 3.11 -0.83 -28.45
CA SER A 33 4.23 -0.77 -27.49
C SER A 33 3.82 -1.19 -26.06
N PRO A 34 3.23 -2.39 -25.85
CA PRO A 34 2.79 -2.84 -24.52
C PRO A 34 3.95 -2.95 -23.51
N GLN A 35 5.19 -3.07 -23.99
CA GLN A 35 6.39 -3.09 -23.16
C GLN A 35 6.56 -1.81 -22.32
N GLN A 36 6.03 -0.67 -22.79
CA GLN A 36 6.06 0.59 -22.04
C GLN A 36 5.24 0.51 -20.74
N ASN A 37 4.13 -0.23 -20.73
CA ASN A 37 3.31 -0.43 -19.52
C ASN A 37 3.76 -1.62 -18.67
N GLY A 38 4.59 -2.51 -19.24
CA GLY A 38 4.96 -3.77 -18.60
C GLY A 38 5.66 -3.61 -17.25
N LEU A 39 6.35 -2.49 -16.98
CA LEU A 39 6.93 -2.23 -15.66
C LEU A 39 5.85 -1.95 -14.60
N ALA A 40 4.86 -1.12 -14.93
CA ALA A 40 3.76 -0.80 -14.03
C ALA A 40 2.88 -2.04 -13.78
N GLU A 41 2.58 -2.81 -14.83
CA GLU A 41 1.82 -4.06 -14.72
C GLU A 41 2.52 -5.08 -13.81
N ARG A 42 3.82 -5.32 -14.00
CA ARG A 42 4.61 -6.23 -13.14
C ARG A 42 4.63 -5.78 -11.68
N MET A 43 4.78 -4.47 -11.43
CA MET A 43 4.78 -3.95 -10.07
C MET A 43 3.40 -4.10 -9.42
N ASN A 44 2.33 -3.80 -10.15
CA ASN A 44 0.96 -3.98 -9.66
C ASN A 44 0.65 -5.45 -9.37
N GLN A 45 1.09 -6.36 -10.23
CA GLN A 45 0.96 -7.80 -9.98
C GLN A 45 1.71 -8.22 -8.72
N SER A 46 2.96 -7.78 -8.56
CA SER A 46 3.79 -8.08 -7.38
C SER A 46 3.13 -7.57 -6.08
N LEU A 47 2.60 -6.34 -6.09
CA LEU A 47 1.85 -5.77 -4.97
C LEU A 47 0.65 -6.64 -4.57
N VAL A 48 -0.15 -7.06 -5.56
CA VAL A 48 -1.35 -7.88 -5.33
C VAL A 48 -0.98 -9.27 -4.82
N GLU A 49 0.03 -9.90 -5.39
CA GLU A 49 0.52 -11.22 -4.97
C GLU A 49 1.05 -11.19 -3.54
N MET A 50 1.92 -10.24 -3.22
CA MET A 50 2.43 -10.06 -1.85
C MET A 50 1.31 -9.78 -0.84
N THR A 51 0.30 -8.99 -1.23
CA THR A 51 -0.89 -8.73 -0.39
C THR A 51 -1.64 -10.02 -0.08
N ARG A 52 -1.86 -10.87 -1.09
CA ARG A 52 -2.52 -12.18 -0.92
C ARG A 52 -1.69 -13.09 0.00
N CYS A 53 -0.38 -13.16 -0.23
CA CYS A 53 0.53 -13.95 0.60
C CYS A 53 0.50 -13.50 2.06
N MET A 54 0.56 -12.18 2.31
CA MET A 54 0.53 -11.60 3.65
C MET A 54 -0.78 -11.90 4.39
N LEU A 55 -1.92 -11.77 3.72
CA LEU A 55 -3.22 -12.11 4.30
C LEU A 55 -3.37 -13.60 4.59
N TYR A 56 -2.87 -14.45 3.69
CA TYR A 56 -2.91 -15.90 3.84
C TYR A 56 -2.03 -16.38 5.00
N HIS A 57 -0.79 -15.86 5.08
CA HIS A 57 0.18 -16.21 6.12
C HIS A 57 -0.37 -15.92 7.52
N GLU A 58 -0.96 -14.74 7.72
CA GLU A 58 -1.48 -14.32 9.03
C GLU A 58 -2.91 -14.82 9.32
N SER A 59 -3.53 -15.55 8.38
CA SER A 59 -4.94 -15.98 8.45
C SER A 59 -5.90 -14.81 8.72
N ILE A 60 -5.64 -13.65 8.10
CA ILE A 60 -6.40 -12.42 8.31
C ILE A 60 -7.55 -12.31 7.30
N LYS A 61 -8.72 -11.90 7.78
CA LYS A 61 -9.92 -11.70 6.93
C LYS A 61 -9.66 -10.67 5.82
N LYS A 62 -10.21 -10.91 4.63
CA LYS A 62 -10.13 -10.02 3.45
C LYS A 62 -10.57 -8.57 3.70
N LYS A 63 -11.34 -8.30 4.76
CA LYS A 63 -11.71 -6.93 5.16
C LYS A 63 -10.51 -6.01 5.41
N TRP A 64 -9.34 -6.59 5.73
CA TRP A 64 -8.09 -5.87 5.97
C TRP A 64 -7.23 -5.70 4.72
N TRP A 65 -7.79 -5.96 3.53
CA TRP A 65 -7.07 -5.88 2.26
C TRP A 65 -6.36 -4.53 2.06
N GLY A 66 -7.04 -3.41 2.32
CA GLY A 66 -6.44 -2.08 2.18
C GLY A 66 -5.20 -1.89 3.06
N GLU A 67 -5.26 -2.36 4.30
CA GLU A 67 -4.13 -2.30 5.23
C GLU A 67 -2.99 -3.24 4.83
N ALA A 68 -3.31 -4.41 4.29
CA ALA A 68 -2.31 -5.32 3.74
C ALA A 68 -1.60 -4.70 2.52
N VAL A 69 -2.34 -4.11 1.57
CA VAL A 69 -1.76 -3.41 0.41
C VAL A 69 -0.88 -2.26 0.85
N ASN A 70 -1.32 -1.44 1.81
CA ASN A 70 -0.51 -0.34 2.35
C ASN A 70 0.79 -0.85 2.98
N THR A 71 0.71 -1.94 3.74
CA THR A 71 1.90 -2.55 4.37
C THR A 71 2.87 -3.08 3.31
N VAL A 72 2.37 -3.78 2.30
CA VAL A 72 3.20 -4.28 1.19
C VAL A 72 3.84 -3.13 0.42
N ALA A 73 3.10 -2.08 0.09
CA ALA A 73 3.64 -0.91 -0.60
C ALA A 73 4.72 -0.21 0.23
N TRP A 74 4.53 -0.11 1.54
CA TRP A 74 5.53 0.42 2.46
C TRP A 74 6.82 -0.43 2.44
N ILE A 75 6.68 -1.76 2.45
CA ILE A 75 7.80 -2.71 2.41
C ILE A 75 8.57 -2.60 1.09
N ILE A 76 7.89 -2.69 -0.06
CA ILE A 76 8.53 -2.63 -1.39
C ILE A 76 9.30 -1.32 -1.60
N ASN A 77 8.77 -0.21 -1.07
CA ASN A 77 9.44 1.08 -1.19
C ASN A 77 10.71 1.19 -0.32
N ARG A 78 10.88 0.35 0.70
CA ARG A 78 11.96 0.44 1.70
C ARG A 78 12.92 -0.76 1.69
N ILE A 79 12.65 -1.77 0.88
CA ILE A 79 13.58 -2.87 0.61
C ILE A 79 14.40 -2.53 -0.65
N PRO A 80 15.73 -2.75 -0.64
CA PRO A 80 16.54 -2.59 -1.84
C PRO A 80 16.17 -3.67 -2.86
N ASN A 81 16.09 -3.30 -4.15
CA ASN A 81 15.87 -4.28 -5.20
C ASN A 81 17.21 -4.93 -5.63
N SER A 82 17.17 -6.06 -6.33
CA SER A 82 18.38 -6.77 -6.75
C SER A 82 19.25 -5.99 -7.75
N VAL A 83 18.70 -4.96 -8.38
CA VAL A 83 19.35 -4.15 -9.41
C VAL A 83 20.01 -2.90 -8.82
N THR A 84 19.53 -2.40 -7.68
CA THR A 84 19.95 -1.15 -7.07
C THR A 84 20.25 -1.33 -5.59
N VAL A 85 21.46 -0.94 -5.19
CA VAL A 85 21.88 -0.94 -3.77
C VAL A 85 21.02 0.00 -2.91
N LYS A 86 20.40 1.03 -3.51
CA LYS A 86 19.52 1.99 -2.84
C LYS A 86 18.07 1.55 -2.86
N THR A 87 17.33 1.91 -1.83
CA THR A 87 15.87 1.68 -1.75
C THR A 87 15.10 2.68 -2.63
N HIS A 88 13.90 2.33 -3.09
CA HIS A 88 13.05 3.29 -3.83
C HIS A 88 12.79 4.57 -3.02
N TYR A 89 12.63 4.44 -1.70
CA TYR A 89 12.49 5.57 -0.78
C TYR A 89 13.73 6.48 -0.81
N GLU A 90 14.94 5.93 -0.79
CA GLU A 90 16.18 6.71 -0.92
C GLU A 90 16.32 7.40 -2.27
N ILE A 91 15.86 6.76 -3.34
CA ILE A 91 15.93 7.32 -4.69
C ILE A 91 15.02 8.56 -4.77
N VAL A 92 13.79 8.46 -4.26
CA VAL A 92 12.77 9.52 -4.33
C VAL A 92 13.05 10.64 -3.32
N TYR A 93 13.25 10.30 -2.05
CA TYR A 93 13.35 11.27 -0.96
C TYR A 93 14.78 11.65 -0.60
N ARG A 94 15.78 11.08 -1.28
CA ARG A 94 17.22 11.33 -1.04
C ARG A 94 17.65 11.06 0.42
N THR A 95 16.87 10.28 1.16
CA THR A 95 17.06 10.00 2.59
C THR A 95 16.87 8.52 2.87
N LYS A 96 17.61 7.96 3.83
CA LYS A 96 17.50 6.55 4.20
C LYS A 96 16.19 6.27 4.94
N PRO A 97 15.45 5.20 4.61
CA PRO A 97 14.24 4.86 5.34
C PRO A 97 14.55 4.48 6.79
N GLN A 98 13.76 4.99 7.72
CA GLN A 98 13.85 4.55 9.11
C GLN A 98 13.02 3.27 9.30
N LEU A 99 13.66 2.21 9.80
CA LEU A 99 13.04 0.90 10.04
C LEU A 99 12.86 0.57 11.53
N LYS A 100 13.27 1.47 12.44
CA LYS A 100 13.26 1.25 13.90
C LYS A 100 11.91 0.79 14.46
N ASN A 101 10.81 1.27 13.89
CA ASN A 101 9.45 0.98 14.33
C ASN A 101 8.70 0.01 13.41
N MET A 102 9.42 -0.78 12.59
CA MET A 102 8.79 -1.79 11.76
C MET A 102 8.15 -2.88 12.64
N LYS A 103 6.88 -3.19 12.38
CA LYS A 103 6.14 -4.26 13.06
C LYS A 103 5.72 -5.30 12.04
N VAL A 104 5.62 -6.55 12.50
CA VAL A 104 5.08 -7.64 11.67
C VAL A 104 3.60 -7.37 11.43
N PHE A 105 3.17 -7.55 10.19
CA PHE A 105 1.76 -7.44 9.84
C PHE A 105 0.94 -8.46 10.65
N GLY A 106 -0.18 -8.04 11.25
CA GLY A 106 -0.99 -8.93 12.08
C GLY A 106 -0.51 -9.09 13.53
N ALA A 107 0.54 -8.37 13.93
CA ALA A 107 1.02 -8.39 15.31
C ALA A 107 -0.10 -8.02 16.30
N LEU A 108 -0.04 -8.67 17.46
CA LEU A 108 -0.91 -8.34 18.59
C LEU A 108 -0.62 -6.90 19.01
N GLY A 109 -1.66 -6.11 19.19
CA GLY A 109 -1.49 -4.92 19.99
C GLY A 109 -2.74 -4.48 20.70
N TYR A 110 -2.52 -3.49 21.54
CA TYR A 110 -3.48 -3.08 22.55
C TYR A 110 -3.97 -1.70 22.17
N ALA A 111 -5.27 -1.55 21.98
CA ALA A 111 -5.85 -0.22 21.85
C ALA A 111 -5.89 0.45 23.23
N HIS A 112 -5.42 1.68 23.28
CA HIS A 112 -5.61 2.52 24.45
C HIS A 112 -7.09 2.93 24.53
N ILE A 113 -7.81 2.42 25.52
CA ILE A 113 -9.17 2.83 25.83
C ILE A 113 -9.07 3.96 26.86
N PRO A 114 -9.51 5.19 26.54
CA PRO A 114 -9.54 6.29 27.51
C PRO A 114 -10.31 5.89 28.76
N ASP A 115 -9.82 6.30 29.93
CA ASP A 115 -10.35 5.86 31.23
C ASP A 115 -11.85 6.14 31.40
N GLU A 116 -12.34 7.22 30.79
CA GLU A 116 -13.76 7.60 30.78
C GLU A 116 -14.68 6.55 30.14
N LYS A 117 -14.18 5.76 29.18
CA LYS A 117 -14.93 4.71 28.47
C LYS A 117 -14.66 3.31 29.02
N ARG A 118 -13.85 3.20 30.08
CA ARG A 118 -13.46 1.93 30.70
C ARG A 118 -14.62 1.45 31.59
N LEU A 119 -15.41 0.49 31.10
CA LEU A 119 -16.41 -0.18 31.94
C LEU A 119 -15.71 -0.79 33.17
N LYS A 120 -16.27 -0.59 34.36
CA LYS A 120 -15.72 -1.03 35.66
C LYS A 120 -15.31 -2.52 35.70
N ARG A 121 -15.95 -3.37 34.88
CA ARG A 121 -15.71 -4.82 34.77
C ARG A 121 -14.58 -5.20 33.78
N ALA A 122 -14.07 -4.26 32.99
CA ALA A 122 -12.94 -4.46 32.08
C ALA A 122 -11.57 -4.22 32.73
N ARG A 123 -11.54 -3.86 34.03
CA ARG A 123 -10.29 -3.72 34.81
C ARG A 123 -9.55 -5.05 35.00
N GLU A 124 -10.26 -6.17 34.90
CA GLU A 124 -9.75 -7.52 35.15
C GLU A 124 -9.62 -8.37 33.88
N SER A 125 -10.05 -7.85 32.72
CA SER A 125 -9.96 -8.56 31.44
C SER A 125 -8.82 -7.97 30.60
N PRO A 126 -8.01 -8.80 29.91
CA PRO A 126 -6.99 -8.28 29.01
C PRO A 126 -7.64 -7.33 27.98
N PRO A 127 -6.97 -6.23 27.59
CA PRO A 127 -7.54 -5.28 26.64
C PRO A 127 -7.93 -6.03 25.38
N SER A 128 -9.09 -5.70 24.80
CA SER A 128 -9.61 -6.32 23.59
C SER A 128 -8.50 -6.40 22.54
N THR A 129 -8.13 -7.63 22.17
CA THR A 129 -7.12 -7.94 21.16
C THR A 129 -7.53 -7.31 19.84
N LEU A 130 -6.97 -6.15 19.53
CA LEU A 130 -6.99 -5.59 18.19
C LEU A 130 -5.67 -6.00 17.56
N ARG A 131 -5.70 -6.96 16.64
CA ARG A 131 -4.54 -7.22 15.78
C ARG A 131 -4.27 -5.93 15.03
N ILE A 132 -3.16 -5.28 15.36
CA ILE A 132 -2.85 -3.99 14.78
C ILE A 132 -2.32 -4.28 13.38
N SER A 133 -3.03 -3.79 12.38
CA SER A 133 -2.46 -3.57 11.05
C SER A 133 -1.76 -2.22 11.07
N THR A 134 -0.43 -2.19 11.16
CA THR A 134 0.29 -0.91 11.11
C THR A 134 1.62 -1.06 10.39
N PRO A 135 2.17 0.03 9.79
CA PRO A 135 2.07 1.37 10.37
C PRO A 135 1.82 2.54 9.42
N ILE A 136 0.65 3.19 9.53
CA ILE A 136 0.52 4.64 9.28
C ILE A 136 -0.39 5.35 10.32
N HIS A 137 -1.44 4.75 10.88
CA HIS A 137 -2.41 5.53 11.69
C HIS A 137 -2.15 5.66 13.21
N ALA A 138 -0.91 5.50 13.70
CA ALA A 138 -0.63 5.64 15.14
C ALA A 138 0.34 6.78 15.51
N LEU A 139 0.72 7.65 14.56
CA LEU A 139 1.53 8.83 14.84
C LEU A 139 1.07 10.03 13.98
N THR A 140 -0.10 10.57 14.32
CA THR A 140 -0.46 11.98 14.17
C THR A 140 -1.30 12.36 15.36
#